data_AF-A0A7Y3FMU4-F1
#
_entry.id   AF-A0A7Y3FMU4-F1
#
_cell.length_a   1.000
_cell.length_b   1.000
_cell.length_c   1.000
_cell.angle_alpha   90.00
_cell.angle_beta   90.00
_cell.angle_gamma   90.00
#
_symmetry.space_group_name_H-M   'P 1'
#
loop_
_entity.id
_entity.type
_entity.pdbx_description
1 polymer ?
#
loop_
_entity_poly.entity_id
_entity_poly.type
_entity_poly.pdbx_seq_one_letter_code
_entity_poly.pdbx_strand_id
1 'polypeptide(L)'
;MLDGEMVLDSTAVLLVWEVPNYPQYYIPIGDISDSVLRATSEIRRSPSRGDAHVFDVLGRKSSIQGGAWHHPDSPLTDIKDHVRFDWQTMDAWFEEDEEVYVHPRDPYTRIDVLDSSRHIRIEINGETVADSSNAKLLFETGLPTRYYLPKTDVRFDLLSATDKSTGCPYKGTARYWTVSAGGILHENVAWGYDTPLPESRGIEGRVAFYNEKVDIFVDGDLLERPTTQFS
;
A
#
# COMPACT_ATOMS: atom_id res chain seq x y z
N MET A 1 -15.30 1.67 -11.12
CA MET A 1 -16.67 2.14 -10.80
C MET A 1 -16.63 3.63 -10.49
N LEU A 2 -17.64 4.38 -10.93
CA LEU A 2 -17.80 5.80 -10.63
C LEU A 2 -19.29 6.13 -10.44
N ASP A 3 -19.62 6.83 -9.35
CA ASP A 3 -21.00 7.05 -8.87
C ASP A 3 -21.83 5.77 -8.73
N GLY A 4 -21.15 4.66 -8.39
CA GLY A 4 -21.76 3.33 -8.30
C GLY A 4 -22.11 2.68 -9.65
N GLU A 5 -21.59 3.20 -10.77
CA GLU A 5 -21.78 2.62 -12.10
C GLU A 5 -20.45 2.10 -12.69
N MET A 6 -20.55 1.05 -13.52
CA MET A 6 -19.41 0.52 -14.27
C MET A 6 -19.16 1.46 -15.46
N VAL A 7 -18.03 2.16 -15.40
CA VAL A 7 -17.63 3.17 -16.40
C VAL A 7 -16.45 2.74 -17.27
N LEU A 8 -15.83 1.62 -16.92
CA LEU A 8 -14.75 0.96 -17.63
C LEU A 8 -14.84 -0.55 -17.35
N ASP A 9 -14.52 -1.35 -18.36
CA ASP A 9 -14.41 -2.82 -18.28
C ASP A 9 -13.42 -3.28 -19.37
N SER A 10 -12.31 -3.89 -18.97
CA SER A 10 -11.19 -4.16 -19.88
C SER A 10 -10.44 -5.43 -19.52
N THR A 11 -10.14 -6.23 -20.54
CA THR A 11 -9.21 -7.37 -20.46
C THR A 11 -7.81 -7.04 -21.02
N ALA A 12 -7.59 -5.79 -21.42
CA ALA A 12 -6.37 -5.35 -22.12
C ALA A 12 -5.66 -4.20 -21.37
N VAL A 13 -5.84 -4.14 -20.05
CA VAL A 13 -5.17 -3.16 -19.19
C VAL A 13 -3.66 -3.36 -19.22
N LEU A 14 -2.92 -2.26 -19.37
CA LEU A 14 -1.48 -2.24 -19.20
C LEU A 14 -1.10 -1.81 -17.77
N LEU A 15 -0.13 -2.52 -17.19
CA LEU A 15 0.53 -2.13 -15.96
C LEU A 15 1.78 -1.29 -16.28
N VAL A 16 1.76 -0.02 -15.89
CA VAL A 16 2.84 0.93 -16.20
C VAL A 16 3.49 1.45 -14.92
N TRP A 17 4.76 1.17 -14.71
CA TRP A 17 5.51 1.68 -13.56
C TRP A 17 5.93 3.13 -13.80
N GLU A 18 5.10 4.05 -13.32
CA GLU A 18 5.44 5.48 -13.28
C GLU A 18 6.42 5.82 -12.16
N VAL A 19 6.38 5.01 -11.09
CA VAL A 19 7.26 5.04 -9.92
C VAL A 19 7.78 3.62 -9.65
N PRO A 20 8.88 3.45 -8.90
CA PRO A 20 9.49 2.13 -8.74
C PRO A 20 8.67 1.11 -7.95
N ASN A 21 7.74 1.57 -7.11
CA ASN A 21 7.18 0.73 -6.03
C ASN A 21 5.91 -0.04 -6.43
N TYR A 22 5.14 0.46 -7.41
CA TYR A 22 3.90 -0.16 -7.88
C TYR A 22 3.49 0.38 -9.26
N PRO A 23 2.74 -0.40 -10.06
CA PRO A 23 2.27 0.04 -11.37
C PRO A 23 1.06 0.97 -11.30
N GLN A 24 0.72 1.57 -12.43
CA GLN A 24 -0.53 2.28 -12.70
C GLN A 24 -1.32 1.52 -13.77
N TYR A 25 -2.65 1.52 -13.67
CA TYR A 25 -3.50 1.02 -14.75
C TYR A 25 -3.57 2.03 -15.89
N TYR A 26 -3.29 1.54 -17.09
CA TYR A 26 -3.53 2.23 -18.35
C TYR A 26 -4.61 1.44 -19.09
N ILE A 27 -5.78 2.05 -19.25
CA ILE A 27 -6.98 1.41 -19.78
C ILE A 27 -7.13 1.78 -21.26
N PRO A 28 -7.36 0.83 -22.19
CA PRO A 28 -7.64 1.16 -23.58
C PRO A 28 -8.80 2.15 -23.69
N ILE A 29 -8.66 3.18 -24.53
CA ILE A 29 -9.67 4.23 -24.62
C ILE A 29 -11.05 3.69 -25.06
N GLY A 30 -11.07 2.62 -25.86
CA GLY A 30 -12.30 1.97 -26.32
C GLY A 30 -13.04 1.16 -25.25
N ASP A 31 -12.40 0.89 -24.11
CA ASP A 31 -12.97 0.14 -22.99
C ASP A 31 -13.56 1.08 -21.92
N ILE A 32 -13.51 2.39 -22.16
CA ILE A 32 -14.03 3.44 -21.29
C ILE A 32 -15.34 3.94 -21.89
N SER A 33 -16.38 4.09 -21.07
CA SER A 33 -17.65 4.64 -21.54
C SER A 33 -17.50 6.06 -22.09
N ASP A 34 -18.08 6.32 -23.27
CA ASP A 34 -17.92 7.57 -24.04
C ASP A 34 -18.24 8.85 -23.25
N SER A 35 -19.14 8.76 -22.26
CA SER A 35 -19.57 9.92 -21.47
C SER A 35 -18.61 10.29 -20.33
N VAL A 36 -17.62 9.45 -20.04
CA VAL A 36 -16.78 9.55 -18.83
C VAL A 36 -15.69 10.59 -18.98
N LEU A 37 -15.16 10.79 -20.19
CA LEU A 37 -14.01 11.66 -20.41
C LEU A 37 -14.43 12.95 -21.10
N ARG A 38 -14.13 14.09 -20.47
CA ARG A 38 -14.25 15.41 -21.08
C ARG A 38 -12.87 16.02 -21.26
N ALA A 39 -12.47 16.23 -22.51
CA ALA A 39 -11.19 16.85 -22.83
C ALA A 39 -11.09 18.27 -22.25
N THR A 40 -9.90 18.60 -21.74
CA THR A 40 -9.55 19.95 -21.29
C THR A 40 -8.49 20.54 -22.21
N SER A 41 -8.15 21.82 -22.01
CA SER A 41 -6.99 22.44 -22.66
C SER A 41 -5.67 22.19 -21.90
N GLU A 42 -5.70 21.48 -20.78
CA GLU A 42 -4.52 21.25 -19.94
C GLU A 42 -3.64 20.14 -20.55
N ILE A 43 -2.34 20.42 -20.59
CA ILE A 43 -1.30 19.47 -20.99
C ILE A 43 -0.27 19.37 -19.87
N ARG A 44 0.04 18.16 -19.43
CA ARG A 44 1.06 17.87 -18.40
C ARG A 44 2.27 17.19 -19.04
N ARG A 45 3.48 17.69 -18.80
CA ARG A 45 4.70 17.07 -19.33
C ARG A 45 5.17 15.93 -18.42
N SER A 46 5.33 14.73 -18.98
CA SER A 46 6.08 13.63 -18.36
C SER A 46 7.47 13.50 -19.01
N PRO A 47 8.57 13.44 -18.23
CA PRO A 47 9.91 13.22 -18.77
C PRO A 47 10.05 11.92 -19.59
N SER A 48 9.34 10.86 -19.20
CA SER A 48 9.46 9.52 -19.82
C SER A 48 8.31 9.16 -20.74
N ARG A 49 7.12 9.76 -20.56
CA ARG A 49 5.89 9.42 -21.31
C ARG A 49 5.46 10.49 -22.31
N GLY A 50 6.13 11.64 -22.35
CA GLY A 50 5.77 12.74 -23.24
C GLY A 50 4.64 13.61 -22.68
N ASP A 51 3.95 14.32 -23.56
CA ASP A 51 2.86 15.22 -23.19
C ASP A 51 1.59 14.41 -22.88
N ALA A 52 0.96 14.72 -21.76
CA ALA A 52 -0.29 14.13 -21.29
C ALA A 52 -1.43 15.12 -21.51
N HIS A 53 -2.40 14.73 -22.32
CA HIS A 53 -3.63 15.49 -22.51
C HIS A 53 -4.58 15.15 -21.36
N VAL A 54 -5.00 16.16 -20.62
CA VAL A 54 -5.76 15.99 -19.38
C VAL A 54 -7.27 16.00 -19.66
N PHE A 55 -7.99 15.13 -18.96
CA PHE A 55 -9.45 15.01 -19.02
C PHE A 55 -10.05 15.25 -17.64
N ASP A 56 -11.18 15.95 -17.62
CA ASP A 56 -12.12 15.85 -16.52
C ASP A 56 -12.84 14.51 -16.61
N VAL A 57 -13.12 13.91 -15.45
CA VAL A 57 -13.82 12.63 -15.36
C VAL A 57 -15.23 12.88 -14.85
N LEU A 58 -16.20 12.46 -15.66
CA LEU A 58 -17.61 12.70 -15.46
C LEU A 58 -18.28 11.43 -14.97
N GLY A 59 -18.83 11.49 -13.77
CA GLY A 59 -19.76 10.51 -13.26
C GLY A 59 -21.21 10.97 -13.46
N ARG A 60 -22.14 10.13 -13.04
CA ARG A 60 -23.57 10.44 -13.09
C ARG A 60 -23.96 11.61 -12.19
N LYS A 61 -23.25 11.79 -11.07
CA LYS A 61 -23.50 12.80 -10.02
C LYS A 61 -22.27 13.66 -9.76
N SER A 62 -21.09 13.20 -10.16
CA SER A 62 -19.81 13.82 -9.89
C SER A 62 -19.13 14.33 -11.17
N SER A 63 -18.26 15.32 -11.02
CA SER A 63 -17.35 15.79 -12.07
C SER A 63 -16.02 16.10 -11.40
N ILE A 64 -14.98 15.36 -11.76
CA ILE A 64 -13.66 15.41 -11.13
C ILE A 64 -12.72 16.08 -12.13
N GLN A 65 -12.18 17.24 -11.76
CA GLN A 65 -11.32 18.00 -12.66
C GLN A 65 -9.95 17.35 -12.79
N GLY A 66 -9.48 17.19 -14.03
CA GLY A 66 -8.15 16.66 -14.34
C GLY A 66 -7.85 15.26 -13.76
N GLY A 67 -8.90 14.44 -13.62
CA GLY A 67 -8.86 13.11 -13.02
C GLY A 67 -8.37 11.98 -13.93
N ALA A 68 -8.08 12.27 -15.21
CA ALA A 68 -7.50 11.33 -16.15
C ALA A 68 -6.57 12.00 -17.16
N TRP A 69 -5.69 11.24 -17.80
CA TRP A 69 -4.85 11.73 -18.90
C TRP A 69 -4.47 10.64 -19.89
N HIS A 70 -4.12 11.09 -21.10
CA HIS A 70 -3.76 10.27 -22.25
C HIS A 70 -2.47 10.80 -22.87
N HIS A 71 -1.59 9.91 -23.34
CA HIS A 71 -0.32 10.28 -23.98
C HIS A 71 -0.31 9.88 -25.48
N PRO A 72 -1.01 10.63 -26.36
CA PRO A 72 -1.16 10.25 -27.77
C PRO A 72 0.17 10.20 -28.52
N ASP A 73 1.09 11.11 -28.18
CA ASP A 73 2.41 11.23 -28.80
C ASP A 73 3.53 10.63 -27.94
N SER A 74 3.19 9.65 -27.08
CA SER A 74 4.19 9.04 -26.20
C SER A 74 5.34 8.39 -26.98
N PRO A 75 6.60 8.47 -26.50
CA PRO A 75 7.66 7.61 -27.01
C PRO A 75 7.40 6.12 -26.72
N LEU A 76 6.56 5.81 -25.71
CA LEU A 76 6.13 4.45 -25.41
C LEU A 76 4.89 4.13 -26.27
N THR A 77 5.08 3.35 -27.34
CA THR A 77 4.01 3.11 -28.33
C THR A 77 2.79 2.42 -27.74
N ASP A 78 2.99 1.55 -26.76
CA ASP A 78 1.93 0.69 -26.26
C ASP A 78 0.88 1.47 -25.46
N ILE A 79 1.24 2.62 -24.88
CA ILE A 79 0.31 3.44 -24.08
C ILE A 79 -0.43 4.50 -24.91
N LYS A 80 -0.15 4.61 -26.22
CA LYS A 80 -0.70 5.66 -27.08
C LYS A 80 -2.19 5.63 -27.25
N ASP A 81 -2.83 4.49 -27.01
CA ASP A 81 -4.29 4.34 -27.08
C ASP A 81 -4.90 4.03 -25.70
N HIS A 82 -4.16 4.37 -24.62
CA HIS A 82 -4.57 4.09 -23.24
C HIS A 82 -4.68 5.35 -22.39
N VAL A 83 -5.66 5.36 -21.49
CA VAL A 83 -5.92 6.44 -20.54
C VAL A 83 -5.54 6.00 -19.13
N ARG A 84 -4.80 6.86 -18.43
CA ARG A 84 -4.49 6.73 -17.00
C ARG A 84 -5.51 7.54 -16.21
N PHE A 85 -6.16 6.92 -15.24
CA PHE A 85 -6.99 7.62 -14.24
C PHE A 85 -6.25 7.86 -12.94
N ASP A 86 -6.50 9.02 -12.32
CA ASP A 86 -6.21 9.13 -10.89
C ASP A 86 -6.98 8.10 -10.10
N TRP A 87 -6.27 7.40 -9.22
CA TRP A 87 -6.85 6.31 -8.45
C TRP A 87 -8.06 6.80 -7.66
N GLN A 88 -7.94 7.99 -7.07
CA GLN A 88 -8.99 8.62 -6.25
C GLN A 88 -10.17 9.15 -7.08
N THR A 89 -10.05 9.15 -8.41
CA THR A 89 -11.16 9.54 -9.29
C THR A 89 -12.29 8.50 -9.26
N MET A 90 -11.96 7.23 -9.05
CA MET A 90 -12.95 6.15 -9.02
C MET A 90 -13.37 5.84 -7.58
N ASP A 91 -14.63 5.45 -7.42
CA ASP A 91 -15.13 4.98 -6.11
C ASP A 91 -14.57 3.60 -5.74
N ALA A 92 -14.34 2.75 -6.77
CA ALA A 92 -13.84 1.41 -6.60
C ALA A 92 -13.16 0.89 -7.88
N TRP A 93 -12.13 0.05 -7.68
CA TRP A 93 -11.39 -0.66 -8.72
C TRP A 93 -11.50 -2.16 -8.47
N PHE A 94 -11.58 -2.94 -9.54
CA PHE A 94 -11.70 -4.39 -9.45
C PHE A 94 -10.68 -5.04 -10.38
N GLU A 95 -10.03 -6.10 -9.89
CA GLU A 95 -9.33 -7.08 -10.70
C GLU A 95 -10.21 -8.34 -10.72
N GLU A 96 -10.79 -8.65 -11.89
CA GLU A 96 -11.93 -9.57 -11.97
C GLU A 96 -13.05 -9.12 -11.01
N ASP A 97 -13.55 -9.99 -10.13
CA ASP A 97 -14.58 -9.69 -9.13
C ASP A 97 -14.00 -9.23 -7.77
N GLU A 98 -12.68 -9.12 -7.65
CA GLU A 98 -12.00 -8.76 -6.40
C GLU A 98 -11.68 -7.27 -6.37
N GLU A 99 -12.19 -6.57 -5.36
CA GLU A 99 -11.91 -5.15 -5.20
C GLU A 99 -10.44 -4.91 -4.82
N VAL A 100 -9.82 -3.95 -5.50
CA VAL A 100 -8.45 -3.51 -5.24
C VAL A 100 -8.50 -2.12 -4.62
N TYR A 101 -7.72 -1.95 -3.55
CA TYR A 101 -7.68 -0.73 -2.75
C TYR A 101 -6.33 -0.02 -2.89
N VAL A 102 -6.30 1.28 -2.64
CA VAL A 102 -5.08 2.13 -2.54
C VAL A 102 -4.34 2.35 -3.86
N HIS A 103 -3.95 1.30 -4.57
CA HIS A 103 -3.27 1.33 -5.87
C HIS A 103 -3.28 -0.06 -6.53
N PRO A 104 -2.95 -0.18 -7.83
CA PRO A 104 -2.81 -1.47 -8.51
C PRO A 104 -1.88 -2.44 -7.79
N ARG A 105 -2.21 -3.73 -7.81
CA ARG A 105 -1.28 -4.77 -7.35
C ARG A 105 -0.14 -4.93 -8.36
N ASP A 106 1.06 -5.08 -7.84
CA ASP A 106 2.25 -5.43 -8.60
C ASP A 106 2.35 -6.96 -8.70
N PRO A 107 2.30 -7.55 -9.91
CA PRO A 107 2.36 -9.00 -10.09
C PRO A 107 3.69 -9.62 -9.65
N TYR A 108 4.73 -8.82 -9.42
CA TYR A 108 6.03 -9.24 -8.91
C TYR A 108 6.17 -9.02 -7.39
N THR A 109 5.15 -8.44 -6.74
CA THR A 109 5.09 -8.42 -5.28
C THR A 109 4.77 -9.82 -4.76
N ARG A 110 5.67 -10.32 -3.93
CA ARG A 110 5.49 -11.56 -3.18
C ARG A 110 5.42 -11.24 -1.71
N ILE A 111 4.49 -11.89 -1.02
CA ILE A 111 4.40 -11.90 0.44
C ILE A 111 4.52 -13.34 0.91
N ASP A 112 5.50 -13.59 1.77
CA ASP A 112 5.60 -14.84 2.52
C ASP A 112 5.45 -14.55 4.00
N VAL A 113 4.66 -15.37 4.69
CA VAL A 113 4.52 -15.31 6.14
C VAL A 113 4.93 -16.66 6.70
N LEU A 114 6.08 -16.70 7.38
CA LEU A 114 6.65 -17.93 7.92
C LEU A 114 6.56 -17.96 9.45
N ASP A 115 6.23 -19.12 9.99
CA ASP A 115 6.40 -19.42 11.41
C ASP A 115 7.88 -19.42 11.77
N SER A 116 8.21 -18.86 12.93
CA SER A 116 9.58 -18.84 13.42
C SER A 116 9.63 -19.06 14.93
N SER A 117 10.55 -19.94 15.33
CA SER A 117 10.93 -20.15 16.73
C SER A 117 12.11 -19.28 17.17
N ARG A 118 12.57 -18.36 16.31
CA ARG A 118 13.64 -17.41 16.67
C ARG A 118 13.17 -16.52 17.82
N HIS A 119 14.09 -16.20 18.72
CA HIS A 119 13.80 -15.30 19.83
C HIS A 119 13.85 -13.86 19.32
N ILE A 120 12.71 -13.18 19.34
CA ILE A 120 12.58 -11.78 18.91
C ILE A 120 12.30 -10.93 20.15
N ARG A 121 13.22 -10.02 20.46
CA ARG A 121 13.04 -9.02 21.51
C ARG A 121 13.08 -7.63 20.91
N ILE A 122 12.10 -6.80 21.27
CA ILE A 122 11.96 -5.44 20.79
C ILE A 122 12.14 -4.48 21.98
N GLU A 123 13.06 -3.54 21.82
CA GLU A 123 13.37 -2.52 22.81
C GLU A 123 13.19 -1.12 22.23
N ILE A 124 12.73 -0.19 23.09
CA ILE A 124 12.65 1.22 22.80
C ILE A 124 13.32 1.97 23.94
N ASN A 125 14.39 2.71 23.65
CA ASN A 125 15.17 3.45 24.66
C ASN A 125 15.61 2.56 25.86
N GLY A 126 15.97 1.30 25.58
CA GLY A 126 16.40 0.33 26.60
C GLY A 126 15.27 -0.32 27.41
N GLU A 127 14.01 0.00 27.14
CA GLU A 127 12.85 -0.69 27.73
C GLU A 127 12.33 -1.75 26.76
N THR A 128 12.25 -3.01 27.21
CA THR A 128 11.65 -4.10 26.42
C THR A 128 10.14 -3.90 26.32
N VAL A 129 9.64 -3.81 25.09
CA VAL A 129 8.23 -3.62 24.76
C VAL A 129 7.58 -4.89 24.19
N ALA A 130 8.38 -5.83 23.70
CA ALA A 130 7.93 -7.16 23.31
C ALA A 130 9.08 -8.18 23.39
N ASP A 131 8.76 -9.43 23.72
CA ASP A 131 9.70 -10.54 23.84
C ASP A 131 8.97 -11.85 23.49
N SER A 132 9.38 -12.51 22.40
CA SER A 132 8.64 -13.64 21.83
C SER A 132 9.56 -14.71 21.23
N SER A 133 9.12 -15.96 21.28
CA SER A 133 9.69 -17.09 20.51
C SER A 133 8.66 -17.72 19.56
N ASN A 134 7.57 -17.00 19.28
CA ASN A 134 6.45 -17.45 18.44
C ASN A 134 6.07 -16.36 17.41
N ALA A 135 7.09 -15.85 16.73
CA ALA A 135 6.94 -14.78 15.76
C ALA A 135 6.50 -15.31 14.39
N LYS A 136 5.76 -14.48 13.65
CA LYS A 136 5.58 -14.63 12.21
C LYS A 136 6.52 -13.66 11.50
N LEU A 137 7.39 -14.17 10.65
CA LEU A 137 8.31 -13.36 9.85
C LEU A 137 7.66 -13.14 8.50
N LEU A 138 7.38 -11.87 8.20
CA LEU A 138 6.81 -11.44 6.93
C LEU A 138 7.93 -10.93 6.01
N PHE A 139 8.06 -11.57 4.85
CA PHE A 139 8.94 -11.17 3.77
C PHE A 139 8.09 -10.56 2.66
N GLU A 140 8.47 -9.38 2.20
CA GLU A 140 7.77 -8.65 1.15
C GLU A 140 8.79 -8.09 0.15
N THR A 141 8.49 -8.23 -1.15
CA THR A 141 9.38 -7.75 -2.21
C THR A 141 9.78 -6.29 -1.98
N GLY A 142 11.09 -6.04 -1.88
CA GLY A 142 11.65 -4.69 -1.75
C GLY A 142 11.59 -4.07 -0.34
N LEU A 143 11.06 -4.77 0.67
CA LEU A 143 10.97 -4.27 2.05
C LEU A 143 11.78 -5.12 3.04
N PRO A 144 12.26 -4.53 4.16
CA PRO A 144 12.88 -5.31 5.22
C PRO A 144 11.88 -6.27 5.86
N THR A 145 12.38 -7.42 6.35
CA THR A 145 11.57 -8.38 7.10
C THR A 145 10.85 -7.70 8.26
N ARG A 146 9.54 -7.96 8.38
CA ARG A 146 8.73 -7.49 9.51
C ARG A 146 8.44 -8.66 10.45
N TYR A 147 8.57 -8.39 11.74
CA TYR A 147 8.39 -9.38 12.81
C TYR A 147 7.04 -9.16 13.47
N TYR A 148 6.10 -10.06 13.24
CA TYR A 148 4.75 -10.01 13.78
C TYR A 148 4.62 -10.91 15.01
N LEU A 149 4.51 -10.29 16.17
CA LEU A 149 4.48 -10.94 17.46
C LEU A 149 3.03 -11.14 17.92
N PRO A 150 2.71 -12.26 18.61
CA PRO A 150 1.38 -12.45 19.18
C PRO A 150 1.14 -11.41 20.28
N LYS A 151 -0.11 -10.96 20.45
CA LYS A 151 -0.44 -9.91 21.44
C LYS A 151 -0.08 -10.28 22.88
N THR A 152 -0.01 -11.58 23.20
CA THR A 152 0.39 -12.10 24.52
C THR A 152 1.86 -11.83 24.87
N ASP A 153 2.69 -11.58 23.85
CA ASP A 153 4.14 -11.41 23.99
C ASP A 153 4.53 -9.92 23.86
N VAL A 154 3.52 -9.04 23.76
CA VAL A 154 3.66 -7.59 23.63
C VAL A 154 3.13 -6.94 24.90
N ARG A 155 3.89 -5.99 25.45
CA ARG A 155 3.51 -5.21 26.64
C ARG A 155 2.44 -4.18 26.30
N PHE A 156 1.19 -4.63 26.14
CA PHE A 156 0.06 -3.75 25.84
C PHE A 156 -0.25 -2.73 26.95
N ASP A 157 0.29 -2.90 28.16
CA ASP A 157 0.29 -1.87 29.20
C ASP A 157 1.04 -0.60 28.78
N LEU A 158 1.96 -0.69 27.81
CA LEU A 158 2.70 0.43 27.24
C LEU A 158 2.06 1.00 25.97
N LEU A 159 1.08 0.33 25.39
CA LEU A 159 0.50 0.69 24.09
C LEU A 159 -0.84 1.40 24.25
N SER A 160 -1.02 2.51 23.54
CA SER A 160 -2.31 3.18 23.38
C SER A 160 -2.73 3.15 21.92
N ALA A 161 -3.95 2.67 21.65
CA ALA A 161 -4.50 2.64 20.29
C ALA A 161 -4.71 4.08 19.78
N THR A 162 -4.54 4.27 18.47
CA THR A 162 -4.76 5.55 17.81
C THR A 162 -5.84 5.43 16.73
N ASP A 163 -6.39 6.57 16.30
CA ASP A 163 -7.33 6.63 15.18
C ASP A 163 -6.63 6.49 13.81
N LYS A 164 -5.29 6.40 13.80
CA LYS A 164 -4.54 6.26 12.56
C LYS A 164 -4.79 4.88 11.96
N SER A 165 -5.12 4.88 10.68
CA SER A 165 -5.17 3.69 9.85
C SER A 165 -4.49 3.96 8.51
N THR A 166 -3.97 2.90 7.89
CA THR A 166 -3.39 2.96 6.55
C THR A 166 -3.83 1.73 5.76
N GLY A 167 -4.09 1.90 4.47
CA GLY A 167 -4.42 0.80 3.58
C GLY A 167 -3.17 0.22 2.92
N CYS A 168 -3.20 -1.08 2.65
CA CYS A 168 -2.23 -1.79 1.81
C CYS A 168 -2.99 -2.75 0.88
N PRO A 169 -2.74 -2.76 -0.45
CA PRO A 169 -3.46 -3.62 -1.39
C PRO A 169 -3.22 -5.12 -1.19
N TYR A 170 -2.24 -5.49 -0.36
CA TYR A 170 -1.84 -6.87 -0.10
C TYR A 170 -2.09 -7.35 1.34
N LYS A 171 -2.27 -6.42 2.28
CA LYS A 171 -2.44 -6.73 3.71
C LYS A 171 -3.78 -6.26 4.25
N GLY A 172 -4.48 -5.35 3.56
CA GLY A 172 -5.70 -4.73 4.06
C GLY A 172 -5.41 -3.49 4.89
N THR A 173 -6.24 -3.22 5.88
CA THR A 173 -6.19 -1.99 6.69
C THR A 173 -5.39 -2.22 7.98
N ALA A 174 -4.30 -1.47 8.13
CA ALA A 174 -3.50 -1.47 9.35
C ALA A 174 -4.13 -0.55 10.41
N ARG A 175 -4.02 -0.95 11.67
CA ARG A 175 -4.28 -0.11 12.85
C ARG A 175 -2.97 0.15 13.58
N TYR A 176 -2.90 1.27 14.29
CA TYR A 176 -1.67 1.73 14.93
C TYR A 176 -1.80 1.89 16.45
N TRP A 177 -0.65 1.81 17.11
CA TRP A 177 -0.47 2.12 18.52
C TRP A 177 0.71 3.06 18.73
N THR A 178 0.52 4.01 19.64
CA THR A 178 1.59 4.78 20.26
C THR A 178 2.15 3.98 21.43
N VAL A 179 3.47 3.96 21.58
CA VAL A 179 4.14 3.23 22.67
C VAL A 179 4.74 4.23 23.64
N SER A 180 4.42 4.11 24.93
CA SER A 180 5.10 4.84 26.00
C SER A 180 6.24 3.97 26.53
N ALA A 181 7.49 4.34 26.24
CA ALA A 181 8.66 3.56 26.65
C ALA A 181 9.89 4.45 26.81
N GLY A 182 10.71 4.15 27.83
CA GLY A 182 11.90 4.93 28.16
C GLY A 182 11.58 6.42 28.43
N GLY A 183 10.44 6.69 29.06
CA GLY A 183 10.00 8.02 29.47
C GLY A 183 9.46 8.94 28.36
N ILE A 184 9.29 8.43 27.14
CA ILE A 184 8.85 9.20 25.96
C ILE A 184 7.70 8.47 25.26
N LEU A 185 6.85 9.22 24.56
CA LEU A 185 5.83 8.67 23.66
C LEU A 185 6.37 8.52 22.24
N HIS A 186 6.21 7.33 21.68
CA HIS A 186 6.61 6.97 20.31
C HIS A 186 5.36 6.78 19.47
N GLU A 187 4.96 7.84 18.78
CA GLU A 187 3.69 7.87 18.07
C GLU A 187 3.63 6.87 16.91
N ASN A 188 2.57 6.06 16.89
CA ASN A 188 2.26 5.13 15.80
C ASN A 188 3.45 4.22 15.43
N VAL A 189 4.29 3.84 16.40
CA VAL A 189 5.50 3.05 16.17
C VAL A 189 5.21 1.56 15.99
N ALA A 190 4.04 1.12 16.47
CA ALA A 190 3.55 -0.25 16.32
C ALA A 190 2.28 -0.29 15.48
N TRP A 191 2.08 -1.36 14.71
CA TRP A 191 0.88 -1.59 13.92
C TRP A 191 0.52 -3.08 13.83
N GLY A 192 -0.66 -3.36 13.30
CA GLY A 192 -1.17 -4.70 13.12
C GLY A 192 -2.38 -4.72 12.21
N TYR A 193 -2.82 -5.92 11.82
CA TYR A 193 -3.97 -6.13 10.96
C TYR A 193 -4.94 -7.06 11.66
N ASP A 194 -6.13 -6.56 11.99
CA ASP A 194 -7.16 -7.37 12.65
C ASP A 194 -7.85 -8.32 11.66
N THR A 195 -8.01 -7.90 10.40
CA THR A 195 -8.62 -8.69 9.32
C THR A 195 -7.82 -8.53 8.01
N PRO A 196 -6.63 -9.15 7.92
CA PRO A 196 -5.78 -9.01 6.74
C PRO A 196 -6.37 -9.70 5.50
N LEU A 197 -5.89 -9.29 4.32
CA LEU A 197 -6.21 -9.95 3.05
C LEU A 197 -5.66 -11.39 2.99
N PRO A 198 -6.22 -12.27 2.12
CA PRO A 198 -5.92 -13.69 2.09
C PRO A 198 -4.43 -14.05 2.09
N GLU A 199 -3.62 -13.31 1.34
CA GLU A 199 -2.17 -13.49 1.18
C GLU A 199 -1.39 -13.22 2.46
N SER A 200 -1.96 -12.39 3.35
CA SER A 200 -1.34 -11.96 4.61
C SER A 200 -2.06 -12.53 5.85
N ARG A 201 -2.94 -13.52 5.71
CA ARG A 201 -3.69 -14.11 6.84
C ARG A 201 -2.82 -14.59 8.00
N GLY A 202 -1.59 -15.02 7.73
CA GLY A 202 -0.66 -15.49 8.77
C GLY A 202 -0.32 -14.44 9.84
N ILE A 203 -0.51 -13.15 9.57
CA ILE A 203 -0.24 -12.04 10.51
C ILE A 203 -1.50 -11.50 11.21
N GLU A 204 -2.66 -12.14 11.04
CA GLU A 204 -3.92 -11.74 11.67
C GLU A 204 -3.79 -11.59 13.19
N GLY A 205 -4.25 -10.45 13.69
CA GLY A 205 -4.26 -10.15 15.12
C GLY A 205 -2.89 -10.01 15.78
N ARG A 206 -1.80 -9.96 15.01
CA ARG A 206 -0.42 -9.79 15.50
C ARG A 206 0.06 -8.34 15.40
N VAL A 207 1.14 -8.03 16.11
CA VAL A 207 1.71 -6.68 16.21
C VAL A 207 3.14 -6.68 15.67
N ALA A 208 3.45 -5.70 14.83
CA ALA A 208 4.80 -5.39 14.38
C ALA A 208 5.19 -3.97 14.81
N PHE A 209 6.48 -3.68 14.78
CA PHE A 209 7.08 -2.39 15.11
C PHE A 209 7.95 -1.92 13.95
N TYR A 210 8.10 -0.60 13.80
CA TYR A 210 8.96 -0.07 12.74
C TYR A 210 10.42 -0.35 13.11
N ASN A 211 11.04 -1.31 12.43
CA ASN A 211 12.45 -1.68 12.58
C ASN A 211 13.38 -0.45 12.58
N GLU A 212 13.00 0.58 11.82
CA GLU A 212 13.72 1.85 11.68
C GLU A 212 13.75 2.67 12.99
N LYS A 213 12.80 2.43 13.89
CA LYS A 213 12.49 3.25 15.07
C LYS A 213 12.68 2.52 16.40
N VAL A 214 12.98 1.23 16.37
CA VAL A 214 13.13 0.39 17.55
C VAL A 214 14.40 -0.46 17.44
N ASP A 215 14.91 -0.95 18.56
CA ASP A 215 15.97 -1.95 18.55
C ASP A 215 15.33 -3.34 18.52
N ILE A 216 15.70 -4.14 17.53
CA ILE A 216 15.23 -5.53 17.39
C ILE A 216 16.42 -6.44 17.62
N PHE A 217 16.30 -7.35 18.57
CA PHE A 217 17.25 -8.43 18.79
C PHE A 217 16.67 -9.72 18.24
N VAL A 218 17.46 -10.44 17.44
CA VAL A 218 17.11 -11.75 16.90
C VAL A 218 18.11 -12.76 17.44
N ASP A 219 17.61 -13.71 18.25
CA ASP A 219 18.44 -14.70 18.97
C ASP A 219 19.54 -14.05 19.83
N GLY A 220 19.26 -12.86 20.37
CA GLY A 220 20.18 -12.06 21.18
C GLY A 220 21.08 -11.10 20.40
N ASP A 221 21.16 -11.22 19.07
CA ASP A 221 21.95 -10.34 18.23
C ASP A 221 21.15 -9.10 17.81
N LEU A 222 21.71 -7.91 17.99
CA LEU A 222 21.09 -6.66 17.54
C LEU A 222 21.04 -6.60 16.01
N LEU A 223 19.84 -6.46 15.47
CA LEU A 223 19.59 -6.25 14.06
C LEU A 223 19.91 -4.79 13.68
N GLU A 224 20.67 -4.60 12.60
CA GLU A 224 20.92 -3.28 12.04
C GLU A 224 19.60 -2.62 11.59
N ARG A 225 19.39 -1.36 11.98
CA ARG A 225 18.19 -0.62 11.59
C ARG A 225 18.23 -0.33 10.09
N PRO A 226 17.22 -0.75 9.31
CA PRO A 226 17.19 -0.46 7.89
C PRO A 226 16.93 1.04 7.65
N THR A 227 17.41 1.55 6.52
CA THR A 227 16.97 2.85 6.00
C THR A 227 15.86 2.63 4.98
N THR A 228 14.66 3.14 5.25
CA THR A 228 13.51 3.01 4.36
C THR A 228 12.76 4.35 4.27
N GLN A 229 11.69 4.39 3.49
CA GLN A 229 10.77 5.54 3.47
C GLN A 229 10.06 5.81 4.80
N PHE A 230 10.23 4.93 5.80
CA PHE A 230 9.63 5.05 7.13
C PHE A 230 10.62 5.48 8.22
N SER A 231 11.90 5.68 7.87
CA SER A 231 12.95 6.17 8.77
C SER A 231 12.66 7.58 9.29
#